data_AF-A0A4R6G8M6-F1
#
_entry.id   AF-A0A4R6G8M6-F1
#
_cell.length_a   1.000
_cell.length_b   1.000
_cell.length_c   1.000
_cell.angle_alpha   90.00
_cell.angle_beta   90.00
_cell.angle_gamma   90.00
#
_symmetry.space_group_name_H-M   'P 1'
#
loop_
_entity.id
_entity.type
_entity.pdbx_description
1 polymer ?
#
loop_
_entity_poly.entity_id
_entity_poly.type
_entity_poly.pdbx_seq_one_letter_code
_entity_poly.pdbx_strand_id
1 'polypeptide(L)'
;MRFWLGGYSADMGGSATGIGILHAGAPDAALAGGSLGFAGDAVATGGSPSWVTAHPALDVVYAALEGAGTVQAFRRTGEASFIALGDPVEAGEAVCHIAVAPDGSSLVASCWGDGRVVRMTTDASGRPSAPAIAPSAADPYGPEAPPPAGAGDLDLAAAARALREAAGEEYAHLVPGVDPEPEATSDAGAEASRLSHAHQAIFLPRGVVATTDMGFDLVRFWRSGTRGPAAMQDVVLPRGSGPRHAVWHPSGHLYVVTELSHEVFALAPDEAGAWRIVAGTPLAAGIPPEDTAAEIASSRDGRFLYAGVRGSDTIAVLGVRGEGDVIQPTALVEAGVHWPRHHVVMRDDLLVAGQLSEEVASLGIDLRTGVPGRVRHRTPAPSPTCIVPAR
;
A
#
# COMPACT_ATOMS: atom_id res chain seq x y z
N MET A 1 -19.22 5.39 15.29
CA MET A 1 -17.75 5.48 15.18
C MET A 1 -17.35 6.70 14.38
N ARG A 2 -16.14 7.21 14.62
CA ARG A 2 -15.56 8.34 13.86
C ARG A 2 -14.30 7.92 13.12
N PHE A 3 -14.04 8.59 12.01
CA PHE A 3 -12.85 8.43 11.19
C PHE A 3 -12.36 9.80 10.74
N TRP A 4 -11.05 9.93 10.62
CA TRP A 4 -10.41 11.03 9.92
C TRP A 4 -10.29 10.68 8.45
N LEU A 5 -10.55 11.65 7.60
CA LEU A 5 -10.59 11.49 6.16
C LEU A 5 -9.54 12.39 5.52
N GLY A 6 -8.54 11.78 4.90
CA GLY A 6 -7.67 12.47 3.96
C GLY A 6 -8.34 12.63 2.60
N GLY A 7 -7.87 13.59 1.82
CA GLY A 7 -8.40 13.85 0.48
C GLY A 7 -7.45 14.71 -0.34
N TYR A 8 -7.70 14.76 -1.64
CA TYR A 8 -7.03 15.72 -2.52
C TYR A 8 -7.75 17.06 -2.49
N SER A 9 -6.98 18.13 -2.33
CA SER A 9 -7.41 19.52 -2.50
C SER A 9 -7.07 20.04 -3.89
N ALA A 10 -7.36 21.32 -4.15
CA ALA A 10 -7.25 21.93 -5.47
C ALA A 10 -5.84 21.85 -6.10
N ASP A 11 -4.78 21.81 -5.27
CA ASP A 11 -3.39 21.64 -5.71
C ASP A 11 -3.13 20.29 -6.39
N MET A 12 -3.94 19.26 -6.08
CA MET A 12 -3.89 17.92 -6.68
C MET A 12 -5.17 17.59 -7.46
N GLY A 13 -5.94 18.62 -7.86
CA GLY A 13 -7.15 18.45 -8.66
C GLY A 13 -8.35 17.85 -7.91
N GLY A 14 -8.37 17.90 -6.58
CA GLY A 14 -9.50 17.47 -5.76
C GLY A 14 -10.26 18.62 -5.10
N SER A 15 -11.28 18.29 -4.32
CA SER A 15 -12.20 19.24 -3.68
C SER A 15 -12.06 19.34 -2.16
N ALA A 16 -11.18 18.55 -1.52
CA ALA A 16 -10.95 18.63 -0.09
C ALA A 16 -10.35 19.99 0.30
N THR A 17 -10.68 20.45 1.50
CA THR A 17 -10.12 21.68 2.09
C THR A 17 -9.24 21.41 3.30
N GLY A 18 -9.19 20.15 3.75
CA GLY A 18 -8.52 19.76 4.98
C GLY A 18 -8.69 18.28 5.33
N ILE A 19 -8.42 17.96 6.60
CA ILE A 19 -8.71 16.64 7.17
C ILE A 19 -10.19 16.61 7.53
N GLY A 20 -10.94 15.77 6.84
CA GLY A 20 -12.37 15.59 7.01
C GLY A 20 -12.74 14.69 8.19
N ILE A 21 -14.03 14.74 8.58
CA ILE A 21 -14.60 13.90 9.62
C ILE A 21 -15.70 13.03 9.02
N LEU A 22 -15.54 11.72 9.13
CA LEU A 22 -16.52 10.74 8.71
C LEU A 22 -17.10 10.03 9.93
N HIS A 23 -18.42 9.90 9.98
CA HIS A 23 -19.14 9.14 11.00
C HIS A 23 -19.77 7.90 10.37
N ALA A 24 -19.65 6.75 11.03
CA ALA A 24 -20.38 5.53 10.70
C ALA A 24 -21.23 5.10 11.89
N GLY A 25 -22.55 5.09 11.72
CA GLY A 25 -23.53 4.95 12.80
C GLY A 25 -23.54 6.13 13.77
N ALA A 26 -24.10 5.93 14.95
CA ALA A 26 -23.99 6.93 16.02
C ALA A 26 -22.51 7.16 16.37
N PRO A 27 -22.10 8.36 16.83
CA PRO A 27 -20.70 8.65 17.15
C PRO A 27 -20.05 7.60 18.05
N ASP A 28 -20.79 7.13 19.06
CA ASP A 28 -20.35 6.13 20.04
C ASP A 28 -20.79 4.69 19.69
N ALA A 29 -21.35 4.48 18.50
CA ALA A 29 -21.80 3.15 18.09
C ALA A 29 -20.62 2.18 18.04
N ALA A 30 -20.84 1.01 18.64
CA ALA A 30 -19.91 -0.10 18.56
C ALA A 30 -19.85 -0.72 17.16
N LEU A 31 -20.76 -0.43 16.22
CA LEU A 31 -20.72 -1.01 14.88
C LEU A 31 -20.70 0.10 13.83
N ALA A 32 -19.95 -0.11 12.73
CA ALA A 32 -19.86 0.81 11.61
C ALA A 32 -21.05 0.66 10.62
N GLY A 33 -21.87 -0.37 10.77
CA GLY A 33 -23.01 -0.65 9.89
C GLY A 33 -24.23 0.27 10.03
N GLY A 34 -24.11 1.39 10.73
CA GLY A 34 -25.14 2.43 10.78
C GLY A 34 -24.96 3.46 9.67
N SER A 35 -25.81 4.51 9.66
CA SER A 35 -25.75 5.59 8.66
C SER A 35 -24.35 6.19 8.55
N LEU A 36 -23.87 6.35 7.32
CA LEU A 36 -22.61 7.01 7.02
C LEU A 36 -22.87 8.51 6.80
N GLY A 37 -22.00 9.38 7.32
CA GLY A 37 -22.14 10.83 7.15
C GLY A 37 -20.82 11.57 7.25
N PHE A 38 -20.67 12.60 6.42
CA PHE A 38 -19.56 13.55 6.49
C PHE A 38 -19.94 14.76 7.35
N ALA A 39 -19.11 15.09 8.34
CA ALA A 39 -19.38 16.14 9.32
C ALA A 39 -18.59 17.44 9.06
N GLY A 40 -17.97 17.57 7.89
CA GLY A 40 -17.09 18.70 7.55
C GLY A 40 -15.63 18.45 7.93
N ASP A 41 -14.84 19.50 7.85
CA ASP A 41 -13.41 19.44 8.14
C ASP A 41 -13.12 19.60 9.64
N ALA A 42 -12.23 18.76 10.15
CA ALA A 42 -11.66 18.90 11.49
C ALA A 42 -10.62 20.02 11.55
N VAL A 43 -9.91 20.25 10.43
CA VAL A 43 -8.90 21.30 10.27
C VAL A 43 -8.59 21.51 8.79
N ALA A 44 -8.46 22.77 8.37
CA ALA A 44 -7.94 23.12 7.05
C ALA A 44 -6.42 22.94 7.01
N THR A 45 -5.89 22.36 5.93
CA THR A 45 -4.47 21.99 5.82
C THR A 45 -3.67 22.92 4.91
N GLY A 46 -4.34 23.64 4.00
CA GLY A 46 -3.67 24.51 3.02
C GLY A 46 -2.95 23.77 1.88
N GLY A 47 -3.15 22.45 1.76
CA GLY A 47 -2.62 21.57 0.72
C GLY A 47 -3.19 20.16 0.89
N SER A 48 -3.01 19.26 -0.07
CA SER A 48 -3.72 17.97 -0.13
C SER A 48 -3.31 16.97 0.97
N PRO A 49 -4.10 16.73 2.04
CA PRO A 49 -3.78 15.71 3.04
C PRO A 49 -4.12 14.32 2.50
N SER A 50 -3.36 13.84 1.52
CA SER A 50 -3.69 12.62 0.77
C SER A 50 -3.57 11.36 1.62
N TRP A 51 -2.70 11.39 2.64
CA TRP A 51 -2.55 10.38 3.66
C TRP A 51 -2.61 11.00 5.04
N VAL A 52 -3.31 10.34 5.95
CA VAL A 52 -3.43 10.75 7.34
C VAL A 52 -3.05 9.56 8.22
N THR A 53 -2.43 9.81 9.37
CA THR A 53 -2.15 8.76 10.35
C THR A 53 -2.09 9.34 11.77
N ALA A 54 -2.50 8.55 12.76
CA ALA A 54 -2.55 8.98 14.14
C ALA A 54 -1.29 8.58 14.90
N HIS A 55 -0.83 9.46 15.79
CA HIS A 55 0.17 9.12 16.78
C HIS A 55 -0.37 8.01 17.72
N PRO A 56 0.45 7.02 18.13
CA PRO A 56 -0.04 5.86 18.87
C PRO A 56 -0.42 6.12 20.35
N ALA A 57 -0.02 7.25 20.94
CA ALA A 57 -0.34 7.59 22.34
C ALA A 57 -0.92 9.00 22.53
N LEU A 58 -0.30 10.01 21.91
CA LEU A 58 -0.75 11.41 21.92
C LEU A 58 -1.95 11.66 21.00
N ASP A 59 -2.72 12.70 21.33
CA ASP A 59 -3.79 13.27 20.50
C ASP A 59 -3.24 14.10 19.32
N VAL A 60 -2.38 13.47 18.52
CA VAL A 60 -1.72 14.06 17.36
C VAL A 60 -2.03 13.25 16.12
N VAL A 61 -2.32 13.94 15.03
CA VAL A 61 -2.50 13.38 13.69
C VAL A 61 -1.45 13.98 12.78
N TYR A 62 -0.88 13.16 11.91
CA TYR A 62 0.06 13.57 10.88
C TYR A 62 -0.63 13.49 9.51
N ALA A 63 -0.40 14.49 8.67
CA ALA A 63 -0.85 14.49 7.28
C ALA A 63 0.34 14.57 6.34
N ALA A 64 0.31 13.74 5.30
CA ALA A 64 1.15 13.89 4.13
C ALA A 64 0.48 14.92 3.22
N LEU A 65 1.05 16.11 3.12
CA LEU A 65 0.56 17.15 2.22
C LEU A 65 1.23 16.93 0.86
N GLU A 66 0.61 16.10 0.03
CA GLU A 66 1.27 15.46 -1.11
C GLU A 66 1.84 16.45 -2.11
N GLY A 67 1.00 17.30 -2.70
CA GLY A 67 1.44 18.31 -3.66
C GLY A 67 2.44 19.31 -3.07
N ALA A 68 2.36 19.57 -1.76
CA ALA A 68 3.27 20.47 -1.06
C ALA A 68 4.62 19.81 -0.71
N GLY A 69 4.72 18.49 -0.74
CA GLY A 69 5.96 17.80 -0.38
C GLY A 69 6.32 17.85 1.12
N THR A 70 5.31 18.01 2.00
CA THR A 70 5.53 18.23 3.43
C THR A 70 4.77 17.26 4.33
N VAL A 71 5.26 17.08 5.55
CA VAL A 71 4.57 16.41 6.66
C VAL A 71 4.11 17.48 7.65
N GLN A 72 2.81 17.53 7.94
CA GLN A 72 2.25 18.44 8.94
C GLN A 72 1.67 17.66 10.12
N ALA A 73 2.06 18.05 11.33
CA ALA A 73 1.46 17.54 12.57
C ALA A 73 0.29 18.45 13.00
N PHE A 74 -0.77 17.83 13.50
CA PHE A 74 -1.97 18.50 14.01
C PHE A 74 -2.30 17.94 15.39
N ARG A 75 -2.49 18.82 16.37
CA ARG A 75 -2.89 18.45 17.72
C ARG A 75 -4.39 18.64 17.88
N ARG A 76 -5.07 17.63 18.42
CA ARG A 76 -6.49 17.69 18.74
C ARG A 76 -6.74 18.71 19.84
N THR A 77 -7.75 19.56 19.67
CA THR A 77 -8.16 20.58 20.66
C THR A 77 -9.57 20.36 21.20
N GLY A 78 -10.31 19.44 20.59
CA GLY A 78 -11.67 19.07 20.96
C GLY A 78 -12.06 17.75 20.31
N GLU A 79 -13.32 17.35 20.47
CA GLU A 79 -13.80 16.07 19.95
C GLU A 79 -13.64 15.93 18.42
N ALA A 80 -13.73 17.04 17.70
CA ALA A 80 -13.76 17.11 16.24
C ALA A 80 -12.91 18.26 15.68
N SER A 81 -11.93 18.76 16.44
CA SER A 81 -11.15 19.94 16.04
C SER A 81 -9.67 19.74 16.28
N PHE A 82 -8.86 20.25 15.36
CA PHE A 82 -7.40 20.25 15.46
C PHE A 82 -6.82 21.64 15.19
N ILE A 83 -5.60 21.84 15.65
CA ILE A 83 -4.75 22.97 15.27
C ILE A 83 -3.39 22.46 14.79
N ALA A 84 -2.75 23.20 13.88
CA ALA A 84 -1.39 22.91 13.46
C ALA A 84 -0.45 22.88 14.68
N LEU A 85 0.42 21.87 14.71
CA LEU A 85 1.41 21.66 15.76
C LEU A 85 2.80 21.95 15.19
N GLY A 86 3.16 23.23 15.15
CA GLY A 86 4.39 23.70 14.49
C GLY A 86 4.20 23.87 12.99
N ASP A 87 5.28 24.27 12.32
CA ASP A 87 5.31 24.46 10.87
C ASP A 87 5.38 23.11 10.12
N PRO A 88 4.91 23.03 8.86
CA PRO A 88 5.09 21.84 8.03
C PRO A 88 6.58 21.52 7.85
N VAL A 89 6.93 20.24 7.86
CA VAL A 89 8.30 19.77 7.64
C VAL A 89 8.45 19.28 6.21
N GLU A 90 9.34 19.89 5.44
CA GLU A 90 9.70 19.40 4.10
C GLU A 90 10.28 18.00 4.16
N ALA A 91 9.83 17.11 3.27
CA ALA A 91 10.25 15.71 3.21
C ALA A 91 10.80 15.31 1.84
N GLY A 92 10.14 15.71 0.76
CA GLY A 92 10.48 15.35 -0.62
C GLY A 92 9.34 15.66 -1.58
N GLU A 93 9.49 15.30 -2.84
CA GLU A 93 8.46 15.56 -3.86
C GLU A 93 7.30 14.54 -3.75
N ALA A 94 6.05 15.03 -3.80
CA ALA A 94 4.83 14.21 -3.72
C ALA A 94 4.84 13.22 -2.52
N VAL A 95 4.91 13.74 -1.29
CA VAL A 95 4.86 12.91 -0.08
C VAL A 95 3.51 12.21 0.01
N CYS A 96 3.49 10.90 -0.22
CA CYS A 96 2.24 10.17 -0.45
C CYS A 96 1.83 9.28 0.72
N HIS A 97 2.73 9.00 1.66
CA HIS A 97 2.46 8.11 2.79
C HIS A 97 3.31 8.44 4.01
N ILE A 98 2.73 8.27 5.21
CA ILE A 98 3.42 8.36 6.50
C ILE A 98 3.10 7.14 7.36
N ALA A 99 4.13 6.54 7.94
CA ALA A 99 4.02 5.56 9.00
C ALA A 99 4.59 6.11 10.30
N VAL A 100 3.91 5.89 11.42
CA VAL A 100 4.39 6.27 12.76
C VAL A 100 4.93 5.03 13.46
N ALA A 101 6.09 5.16 14.10
CA ALA A 101 6.67 4.09 14.90
C ALA A 101 5.67 3.67 16.01
N PRO A 102 5.58 2.37 16.37
CA PRO A 102 4.63 1.91 17.38
C PRO A 102 4.79 2.57 18.76
N ASP A 103 6.01 2.99 19.10
CA ASP A 103 6.33 3.72 20.33
C ASP A 103 6.10 5.24 20.22
N GLY A 104 5.71 5.73 19.04
CA GLY A 104 5.45 7.13 18.74
C GLY A 104 6.71 7.99 18.57
N SER A 105 7.91 7.42 18.70
CA SER A 105 9.19 8.17 18.78
C SER A 105 9.70 8.73 17.45
N SER A 106 9.12 8.26 16.34
CA SER A 106 9.49 8.70 15.00
C SER A 106 8.41 8.38 13.98
N LEU A 107 8.52 8.99 12.82
CA LEU A 107 7.74 8.67 11.63
C LEU A 107 8.66 8.46 10.42
N VAL A 108 8.17 7.72 9.44
CA VAL A 108 8.80 7.50 8.13
C VAL A 108 7.82 7.97 7.06
N ALA A 109 8.31 8.80 6.15
CA ALA A 109 7.52 9.28 5.01
C ALA A 109 8.11 8.78 3.70
N SER A 110 7.23 8.40 2.76
CA SER A 110 7.57 7.98 1.40
C SER A 110 7.18 9.09 0.42
N CYS A 111 8.12 9.45 -0.45
CA CYS A 111 7.99 10.53 -1.42
C CYS A 111 7.91 9.92 -2.82
N TRP A 112 6.73 10.00 -3.43
CA TRP A 112 6.45 9.34 -4.70
C TRP A 112 7.19 10.05 -5.85
N GLY A 113 7.30 11.38 -5.80
CA GLY A 113 7.79 12.19 -6.92
C GLY A 113 9.29 12.03 -7.18
N ASP A 114 10.07 11.81 -6.12
CA ASP A 114 11.53 11.72 -6.17
C ASP A 114 12.11 10.43 -5.58
N GLY A 115 11.25 9.48 -5.19
CA GLY A 115 11.66 8.18 -4.67
C GLY A 115 12.23 8.19 -3.26
N ARG A 116 12.23 9.35 -2.56
CA ARG A 116 12.87 9.45 -1.24
C ARG A 116 12.07 8.75 -0.16
N VAL A 117 12.81 8.12 0.76
CA VAL A 117 12.31 7.70 2.07
C VAL A 117 13.01 8.55 3.12
N VAL A 118 12.24 9.18 4.00
CA VAL A 118 12.80 10.02 5.07
C VAL A 118 12.28 9.59 6.44
N ARG A 119 13.11 9.74 7.46
CA ARG A 119 12.74 9.53 8.87
C ARG A 119 12.79 10.84 9.64
N MET A 120 11.78 11.08 10.46
CA MET A 120 11.72 12.22 11.39
C MET A 120 11.52 11.69 12.80
N THR A 121 12.34 12.11 13.77
CA THR A 121 12.06 11.85 15.19
C THR A 121 10.93 12.76 15.66
N THR A 122 10.15 12.31 16.65
CA THR A 122 9.14 13.15 17.29
C THR A 122 9.63 13.65 18.64
N ASP A 123 9.31 14.90 18.97
CA ASP A 123 9.51 15.41 20.33
C ASP A 123 8.42 14.92 21.29
N ALA A 124 8.50 15.31 22.58
CA ALA A 124 7.53 14.90 23.60
C ALA A 124 6.09 15.39 23.33
N SER A 125 5.90 16.38 22.46
CA SER A 125 4.59 16.86 22.01
C SER A 125 4.10 16.18 20.74
N GLY A 126 4.92 15.34 20.11
CA GLY A 126 4.64 14.69 18.85
C GLY A 126 5.06 15.50 17.62
N ARG A 127 5.83 16.60 17.76
CA ARG A 127 6.29 17.37 16.60
C ARG A 127 7.42 16.64 15.87
N PRO A 128 7.34 16.48 14.54
CA PRO A 128 8.44 15.91 13.77
C PRO A 128 9.65 16.85 13.73
N SER A 129 10.85 16.27 13.78
CA SER A 129 12.11 16.95 13.52
C SER A 129 12.34 17.15 12.02
N ALA A 130 13.43 17.84 11.66
CA ALA A 130 13.96 17.78 10.29
C ALA A 130 14.20 16.31 9.85
N PRO A 131 14.03 16.01 8.54
CA PRO A 131 14.18 14.66 8.02
C PRO A 131 15.64 14.21 7.97
N ALA A 132 15.86 12.94 8.32
CA ALA A 132 17.04 12.17 7.94
C ALA A 132 16.69 11.34 6.69
N ILE A 133 17.37 11.61 5.58
CA ILE A 133 17.13 10.97 4.29
C ILE A 133 17.79 9.57 4.28
N ALA A 134 17.03 8.55 3.89
CA ALA A 134 17.56 7.20 3.71
C ALA A 134 18.36 7.08 2.40
N PRO A 135 19.28 6.10 2.28
CA PRO A 135 19.93 5.80 1.01
C PRO A 135 18.94 5.62 -0.15
N SER A 136 19.21 6.26 -1.30
CA SER A 136 18.39 6.15 -2.50
C SER A 136 18.25 4.70 -2.97
N ALA A 137 17.15 4.39 -3.63
CA ALA A 137 16.99 3.10 -4.31
C ALA A 137 17.87 3.06 -5.56
N ALA A 138 18.31 1.86 -5.95
CA ALA A 138 18.98 1.60 -7.21
C ALA A 138 18.08 0.71 -8.08
N ASP A 139 17.99 0.99 -9.39
CA ASP A 139 17.19 0.17 -10.30
C ASP A 139 17.82 -1.22 -10.44
N PRO A 140 17.18 -2.29 -9.94
CA PRO A 140 17.74 -3.64 -10.03
C PRO A 140 17.71 -4.19 -11.46
N TYR A 141 17.09 -3.49 -12.41
CA TYR A 141 17.05 -3.83 -13.83
C TYR A 141 17.79 -2.79 -14.70
N GLY A 142 18.47 -1.83 -14.08
CA GLY A 142 19.22 -0.80 -14.77
C GLY A 142 20.56 -1.29 -15.32
N PRO A 143 21.28 -0.46 -16.10
CA PRO A 143 22.58 -0.83 -16.68
C PRO A 143 23.68 -1.07 -15.63
N GLU A 144 23.52 -0.53 -14.42
CA GLU A 144 24.43 -0.72 -13.29
C GLU A 144 23.98 -1.87 -12.36
N ALA A 145 22.91 -2.60 -12.72
CA ALA A 145 22.42 -3.70 -11.92
C ALA A 145 23.49 -4.78 -11.77
N PRO A 146 23.69 -5.34 -10.56
CA PRO A 146 24.50 -6.53 -10.41
C PRO A 146 23.92 -7.64 -11.30
N PRO A 147 24.75 -8.51 -11.89
CA PRO A 147 24.26 -9.63 -12.68
C PRO A 147 23.26 -10.42 -11.83
N PRO A 148 22.16 -10.91 -12.41
CA PRO A 148 21.14 -11.61 -11.65
C PRO A 148 21.81 -12.68 -10.81
N ALA A 149 21.55 -12.67 -9.50
CA ALA A 149 22.01 -13.72 -8.61
C ALA A 149 21.53 -15.03 -9.22
N GLY A 150 22.46 -15.84 -9.74
CA GLY A 150 22.14 -16.98 -10.57
C GLY A 150 21.04 -17.79 -9.90
N ALA A 151 19.90 -17.92 -10.57
CA ALA A 151 18.94 -18.96 -10.25
C ALA A 151 19.75 -20.25 -10.32
N GLY A 152 20.16 -20.79 -9.17
CA GLY A 152 21.18 -21.84 -9.11
C GLY A 152 20.89 -22.90 -10.15
N ASP A 153 21.75 -22.98 -11.18
CA ASP A 153 21.65 -23.78 -12.39
C ASP A 153 20.31 -24.53 -12.58
N LEU A 154 19.20 -23.80 -12.73
CA LEU A 154 18.00 -24.41 -13.27
C LEU A 154 18.24 -24.49 -14.77
N ASP A 155 18.81 -25.62 -15.19
CA ASP A 155 18.91 -25.99 -16.60
C ASP A 155 17.48 -26.06 -17.16
N LEU A 156 17.01 -24.94 -17.72
CA LEU A 156 15.69 -24.81 -18.34
C LEU A 156 15.53 -25.83 -19.47
N ALA A 157 16.62 -26.23 -20.11
CA ALA A 157 16.59 -27.30 -21.09
C ALA A 157 16.40 -28.67 -20.42
N ALA A 158 16.96 -28.92 -19.24
CA ALA A 158 16.65 -30.12 -18.45
C ALA A 158 15.21 -30.11 -17.92
N ALA A 159 14.71 -28.97 -17.44
CA ALA A 159 13.34 -28.82 -16.99
C ALA A 159 12.34 -29.04 -18.16
N ALA A 160 12.60 -28.46 -19.32
CA ALA A 160 11.80 -28.67 -20.53
C ALA A 160 11.86 -30.13 -21.03
N ARG A 161 13.03 -30.78 -20.97
CA ARG A 161 13.17 -32.22 -21.28
C ARG A 161 12.33 -33.07 -20.32
N ALA A 162 12.42 -32.83 -19.02
CA ALA A 162 11.66 -33.56 -18.01
C ALA A 162 10.14 -33.34 -18.17
N LEU A 163 9.71 -32.12 -18.51
CA LEU A 163 8.30 -31.80 -18.75
C LEU A 163 7.77 -32.48 -20.01
N ARG A 164 8.57 -32.58 -21.08
CA ARG A 164 8.21 -33.32 -22.31
C ARG A 164 8.10 -34.82 -22.08
N GLU A 165 9.00 -35.39 -21.28
CA GLU A 165 8.95 -36.80 -20.91
C GLU A 165 7.69 -37.10 -20.08
N ALA A 166 7.36 -36.24 -19.12
CA ALA A 166 6.14 -36.38 -18.32
C ALA A 166 4.84 -36.17 -19.13
N ALA A 167 4.86 -35.28 -20.13
CA ALA A 167 3.72 -35.01 -21.01
C ALA A 167 3.44 -36.16 -22.00
N GLY A 168 4.41 -37.03 -22.28
CA GLY A 168 4.29 -38.10 -23.28
C GLY A 168 4.29 -37.59 -24.72
N GLU A 169 4.51 -38.50 -25.69
CA GLU A 169 4.69 -38.15 -27.11
C GLU A 169 3.50 -37.37 -27.71
N GLU A 170 2.29 -37.63 -27.22
CA GLU A 170 1.06 -36.97 -27.68
C GLU A 170 1.04 -35.46 -27.35
N TYR A 171 1.60 -35.05 -26.21
CA TYR A 171 1.50 -33.66 -25.70
C TYR A 171 2.84 -32.93 -25.65
N ALA A 172 3.95 -33.58 -26.02
CA ALA A 172 5.29 -33.00 -26.02
C ALA A 172 5.40 -31.70 -26.87
N HIS A 173 4.55 -31.54 -27.89
CA HIS A 173 4.48 -30.36 -28.75
C HIS A 173 3.92 -29.11 -28.04
N LEU A 174 3.29 -29.25 -26.88
CA LEU A 174 2.78 -28.14 -26.06
C LEU A 174 3.85 -27.55 -25.12
N VAL A 175 5.01 -28.20 -24.98
CA VAL A 175 6.11 -27.71 -24.14
C VAL A 175 7.04 -26.84 -25.01
N PRO A 176 7.14 -25.52 -24.75
CA PRO A 176 7.98 -24.61 -25.53
C PRO A 176 9.43 -25.12 -25.62
N GLY A 177 10.04 -24.99 -26.79
CA GLY A 177 11.48 -25.22 -26.93
C GLY A 177 12.26 -24.09 -26.26
N VAL A 178 13.40 -24.40 -25.66
CA VAL A 178 14.42 -23.39 -25.38
C VAL A 178 15.18 -23.21 -26.69
N ASP A 179 14.73 -22.30 -27.54
CA ASP A 179 15.53 -21.89 -28.69
C ASP A 179 16.80 -21.20 -28.15
N PRO A 180 17.98 -21.38 -28.78
CA PRO A 180 19.13 -20.53 -28.47
C PRO A 180 18.69 -19.08 -28.67
N GLU A 181 19.02 -18.22 -27.70
CA GLU A 181 18.58 -16.82 -27.72
C GLU A 181 18.75 -16.23 -29.12
N PRO A 182 17.70 -15.67 -29.74
CA PRO A 182 17.91 -14.90 -30.95
C PRO A 182 18.88 -13.77 -30.59
N GLU A 183 19.97 -13.62 -31.36
CA GLU A 183 20.85 -12.46 -31.29
C GLU A 183 19.97 -11.22 -31.15
N ALA A 184 20.14 -10.49 -30.05
CA ALA A 184 19.36 -9.33 -29.73
C ALA A 184 19.38 -8.37 -30.94
N THR A 185 18.30 -8.38 -31.72
CA THR A 185 18.07 -7.35 -32.72
C THR A 185 17.87 -6.08 -31.92
N SER A 186 18.91 -5.24 -31.92
CA SER A 186 18.94 -3.93 -31.29
C SER A 186 17.98 -3.00 -32.01
N ASP A 187 16.69 -3.17 -31.75
CA ASP A 187 15.69 -2.14 -31.92
C ASP A 187 14.99 -1.91 -30.58
N ALA A 188 15.80 -1.80 -29.53
CA ALA A 188 15.41 -1.14 -28.30
C ALA A 188 15.36 0.36 -28.60
N GLY A 189 14.22 0.84 -29.06
CA GLY A 189 13.89 2.26 -28.88
C GLY A 189 14.20 2.59 -27.43
N ALA A 190 15.09 3.56 -27.18
CA ALA A 190 15.64 3.85 -25.87
C ALA A 190 14.54 3.82 -24.79
N GLU A 191 14.47 2.74 -24.01
CA GLU A 191 13.55 2.66 -22.88
C GLU A 191 13.90 3.85 -21.98
N ALA A 192 12.91 4.72 -21.72
CA ALA A 192 13.09 5.85 -20.83
C ALA A 192 13.61 5.32 -19.49
N SER A 193 14.63 5.96 -18.93
CA SER A 193 15.18 5.58 -17.64
C SER A 193 14.06 5.54 -16.60
N ARG A 194 13.88 4.40 -15.96
CA ARG A 194 12.92 4.25 -14.86
C ARG A 194 13.31 5.18 -13.72
N LEU A 195 12.30 5.68 -13.00
CA LEU A 195 12.49 6.49 -11.81
C LEU A 195 12.01 5.72 -10.58
N SER A 196 12.65 5.96 -9.45
CA SER A 196 12.21 5.44 -8.15
C SER A 196 10.92 6.15 -7.72
N HIS A 197 9.96 5.38 -7.20
CA HIS A 197 8.69 5.89 -6.70
C HIS A 197 8.36 5.22 -5.36
N ALA A 198 8.94 5.73 -4.27
CA ALA A 198 8.65 5.23 -2.93
C ALA A 198 7.18 5.51 -2.57
N HIS A 199 6.42 4.47 -2.23
CA HIS A 199 4.97 4.59 -2.10
C HIS A 199 4.45 4.36 -0.67
N GLN A 200 4.97 3.38 0.06
CA GLN A 200 4.50 3.08 1.42
C GLN A 200 5.68 2.81 2.35
N ALA A 201 5.46 3.05 3.65
CA ALA A 201 6.32 2.59 4.73
C ALA A 201 5.47 1.83 5.75
N ILE A 202 6.00 0.78 6.35
CA ILE A 202 5.34 0.01 7.40
C ILE A 202 6.34 -0.43 8.46
N PHE A 203 6.00 -0.21 9.73
CA PHE A 203 6.78 -0.72 10.85
C PHE A 203 6.40 -2.18 11.11
N LEU A 204 7.41 -3.04 11.13
CA LEU A 204 7.29 -4.47 11.38
C LEU A 204 7.84 -4.80 12.78
N PRO A 205 7.52 -5.98 13.33
CA PRO A 205 8.10 -6.44 14.60
C PRO A 205 9.64 -6.41 14.60
N ARG A 206 10.22 -6.40 15.81
CA ARG A 206 11.68 -6.47 16.02
C ARG A 206 12.48 -5.31 15.40
N GLY A 207 11.85 -4.14 15.30
CA GLY A 207 12.50 -2.91 14.85
C GLY A 207 12.88 -2.93 13.38
N VAL A 208 12.08 -3.60 12.54
CA VAL A 208 12.24 -3.58 11.08
C VAL A 208 11.23 -2.59 10.50
N VAL A 209 11.63 -1.87 9.45
CA VAL A 209 10.73 -1.08 8.62
C VAL A 209 10.80 -1.64 7.21
N ALA A 210 9.67 -1.80 6.54
CA ALA A 210 9.63 -2.08 5.11
C ALA A 210 9.09 -0.88 4.35
N THR A 211 9.62 -0.62 3.17
CA THR A 211 9.11 0.39 2.24
C THR A 211 8.95 -0.18 0.85
N THR A 212 7.91 0.21 0.15
CA THR A 212 7.69 -0.17 -1.26
C THR A 212 8.24 0.91 -2.18
N ASP A 213 8.87 0.48 -3.27
CA ASP A 213 9.25 1.32 -4.40
C ASP A 213 8.56 0.79 -5.65
N MET A 214 7.51 1.49 -6.07
CA MET A 214 6.71 1.15 -7.24
C MET A 214 7.54 1.26 -8.52
N GLY A 215 8.43 2.24 -8.59
CA GLY A 215 9.17 2.57 -9.79
C GLY A 215 10.25 1.55 -10.14
N PHE A 216 10.88 0.97 -9.11
CA PHE A 216 11.98 0.00 -9.24
C PHE A 216 11.61 -1.46 -8.91
N ASP A 217 10.33 -1.75 -8.66
CA ASP A 217 9.86 -3.07 -8.25
C ASP A 217 10.55 -3.62 -6.99
N LEU A 218 10.69 -2.78 -5.97
CA LEU A 218 11.40 -3.15 -4.73
C LEU A 218 10.49 -3.16 -3.51
N VAL A 219 10.76 -4.09 -2.61
CA VAL A 219 10.45 -3.96 -1.19
C VAL A 219 11.77 -3.84 -0.44
N ARG A 220 11.99 -2.68 0.17
CA ARG A 220 13.24 -2.32 0.85
C ARG A 220 13.05 -2.45 2.36
N PHE A 221 14.00 -3.10 3.04
CA PHE A 221 13.97 -3.35 4.47
C PHE A 221 15.05 -2.55 5.18
N TRP A 222 14.68 -2.02 6.34
CA TRP A 222 15.51 -1.12 7.14
C TRP A 222 15.49 -1.53 8.61
N ARG A 223 16.62 -1.34 9.32
CA ARG A 223 16.62 -1.34 10.78
C ARG A 223 16.11 0.01 11.26
N SER A 224 15.14 -0.03 12.16
CA SER A 224 14.77 1.12 12.98
C SER A 224 15.93 1.44 13.92
N GLY A 225 16.54 2.62 13.76
CA GLY A 225 17.66 3.10 14.56
C GLY A 225 17.53 4.58 14.90
N THR A 226 18.38 5.05 15.81
CA THR A 226 18.33 6.44 16.32
C THR A 226 18.83 7.49 15.32
N ARG A 227 19.65 7.10 14.33
CA ARG A 227 20.30 7.99 13.35
C ARG A 227 19.66 8.01 11.95
N GLY A 228 18.56 7.28 11.74
CA GLY A 228 17.94 7.09 10.42
C GLY A 228 17.64 5.61 10.13
N PRO A 229 16.87 5.29 9.08
CA PRO A 229 16.69 3.91 8.63
C PRO A 229 18.02 3.40 8.08
N ALA A 230 18.60 2.38 8.72
CA ALA A 230 19.80 1.74 8.19
C ALA A 230 19.37 0.62 7.24
N ALA A 231 19.83 0.66 5.98
CA ALA A 231 19.49 -0.34 4.98
C ALA A 231 19.86 -1.75 5.47
N MET A 232 18.92 -2.70 5.32
CA MET A 232 19.13 -4.11 5.61
C MET A 232 19.26 -4.92 4.33
N GLN A 233 18.23 -4.82 3.48
CA GLN A 233 18.08 -5.67 2.31
C GLN A 233 17.03 -5.06 1.38
N ASP A 234 17.22 -5.22 0.08
CA ASP A 234 16.18 -5.00 -0.91
C ASP A 234 15.71 -6.37 -1.47
N VAL A 235 14.40 -6.54 -1.59
CA VAL A 235 13.77 -7.69 -2.26
C VAL A 235 13.21 -7.20 -3.59
N VAL A 236 13.73 -7.77 -4.67
CA VAL A 236 13.33 -7.46 -6.04
C VAL A 236 12.08 -8.26 -6.40
N LEU A 237 11.01 -7.57 -6.78
CA LEU A 237 9.79 -8.15 -7.33
C LEU A 237 9.88 -8.20 -8.87
N PRO A 238 9.05 -9.00 -9.57
CA PRO A 238 9.05 -9.08 -11.02
C PRO A 238 8.99 -7.70 -11.69
N ARG A 239 9.74 -7.55 -12.78
CA ARG A 239 9.84 -6.28 -13.52
C ARG A 239 8.45 -5.82 -13.97
N GLY A 240 8.10 -4.58 -13.66
CA GLY A 240 6.82 -3.97 -14.00
C GLY A 240 5.68 -4.36 -13.06
N SER A 241 5.97 -4.92 -11.89
CA SER A 241 4.95 -5.23 -10.88
C SER A 241 4.38 -3.96 -10.23
N GLY A 242 5.25 -3.02 -9.87
CA GLY A 242 4.87 -1.79 -9.16
C GLY A 242 4.36 -2.03 -7.73
N PRO A 243 5.19 -2.48 -6.78
CA PRO A 243 4.80 -2.68 -5.38
C PRO A 243 4.26 -1.38 -4.78
N ARG A 244 3.04 -1.43 -4.23
CA ARG A 244 2.32 -0.22 -3.81
C ARG A 244 2.13 -0.16 -2.30
N HIS A 245 1.13 -0.87 -1.79
CA HIS A 245 0.82 -0.95 -0.36
C HIS A 245 1.05 -2.37 0.16
N ALA A 246 1.26 -2.47 1.46
CA ALA A 246 1.51 -3.72 2.15
C ALA A 246 0.81 -3.74 3.51
N VAL A 247 0.48 -4.96 3.96
CA VAL A 247 -0.08 -5.21 5.28
C VAL A 247 0.72 -6.30 5.99
N TRP A 248 1.08 -6.03 7.25
CA TRP A 248 1.69 -7.03 8.11
C TRP A 248 0.62 -7.98 8.65
N HIS A 249 0.77 -9.27 8.39
CA HIS A 249 -0.20 -10.28 8.78
C HIS A 249 0.22 -11.00 10.07
N PRO A 250 -0.74 -11.42 10.93
CA PRO A 250 -0.43 -12.18 12.15
C PRO A 250 0.37 -13.48 11.94
N SER A 251 0.39 -14.04 10.73
CA SER A 251 1.22 -15.20 10.39
C SER A 251 2.72 -14.90 10.29
N GLY A 252 3.13 -13.62 10.35
CA GLY A 252 4.52 -13.24 10.15
C GLY A 252 4.89 -12.97 8.69
N HIS A 253 3.91 -12.89 7.80
CA HIS A 253 4.10 -12.52 6.40
C HIS A 253 3.77 -11.05 6.17
N LEU A 254 4.53 -10.41 5.28
CA LEU A 254 4.22 -9.12 4.71
C LEU A 254 3.53 -9.36 3.35
N TYR A 255 2.26 -9.02 3.22
CA TYR A 255 1.55 -9.10 1.94
C TYR A 255 1.64 -7.76 1.24
N VAL A 256 2.12 -7.76 0.00
CA VAL A 256 2.38 -6.56 -0.80
C VAL A 256 1.52 -6.62 -2.04
N VAL A 257 0.61 -5.66 -2.20
CA VAL A 257 -0.18 -5.52 -3.43
C VAL A 257 0.63 -4.72 -4.46
N THR A 258 0.55 -5.13 -5.72
CA THR A 258 1.24 -4.51 -6.83
C THR A 258 0.26 -3.74 -7.71
N GLU A 259 0.56 -2.46 -7.95
CA GLU A 259 -0.30 -1.52 -8.68
C GLU A 259 -0.51 -1.94 -10.13
N LEU A 260 0.58 -2.40 -10.78
CA LEU A 260 0.63 -2.59 -12.22
C LEU A 260 0.39 -4.05 -12.63
N SER A 261 0.92 -5.02 -11.87
CA SER A 261 0.72 -6.46 -12.19
C SER A 261 -0.52 -7.09 -11.56
N HIS A 262 -1.23 -6.37 -10.69
CA HIS A 262 -2.44 -6.84 -10.00
C HIS A 262 -2.22 -8.15 -9.23
N GLU A 263 -1.12 -8.23 -8.49
CA GLU A 263 -0.75 -9.40 -7.69
C GLU A 263 -0.64 -9.03 -6.21
N VAL A 264 -0.70 -10.04 -5.36
CA VAL A 264 -0.23 -9.98 -3.97
C VAL A 264 0.95 -10.91 -3.81
N PHE A 265 2.09 -10.35 -3.41
CA PHE A 265 3.26 -11.12 -3.02
C PHE A 265 3.31 -11.27 -1.50
N ALA A 266 3.53 -12.49 -1.02
CA ALA A 266 3.84 -12.77 0.36
C ALA A 266 5.35 -12.76 0.54
N LEU A 267 5.85 -11.92 1.45
CA LEU A 267 7.26 -11.85 1.81
C LEU A 267 7.43 -12.32 3.26
N ALA A 268 8.46 -13.10 3.51
CA ALA A 268 8.85 -13.54 4.85
C ALA A 268 10.37 -13.74 4.94
N PRO A 269 10.97 -13.55 6.13
CA PRO A 269 12.35 -13.91 6.36
C PRO A 269 12.54 -15.44 6.38
N ASP A 270 13.67 -15.92 5.87
CA ASP A 270 14.14 -17.29 6.08
C ASP A 270 14.70 -17.49 7.51
N GLU A 271 15.20 -18.69 7.80
CA GLU A 271 15.79 -19.02 9.11
C GLU A 271 17.01 -18.15 9.48
N ALA A 272 17.73 -17.64 8.47
CA ALA A 272 18.87 -16.72 8.65
C ALA A 272 18.42 -15.25 8.82
N GLY A 273 17.13 -14.96 8.61
CA GLY A 273 16.55 -13.63 8.71
C GLY A 273 16.55 -12.84 7.40
N ALA A 274 16.90 -13.45 6.27
CA ALA A 274 16.87 -12.82 4.95
C ALA A 274 15.45 -12.87 4.35
N TRP A 275 14.92 -11.71 3.98
CA TRP A 275 13.59 -11.59 3.40
C TRP A 275 13.54 -12.15 1.98
N ARG A 276 12.46 -12.84 1.63
CA ARG A 276 12.26 -13.35 0.26
C ARG A 276 10.77 -13.38 -0.08
N ILE A 277 10.48 -13.40 -1.37
CA ILE A 277 9.15 -13.75 -1.86
C ILE A 277 8.94 -15.24 -1.58
N VAL A 278 7.86 -15.58 -0.89
CA VAL A 278 7.47 -16.97 -0.60
C VAL A 278 6.24 -17.41 -1.39
N ALA A 279 5.40 -16.46 -1.82
CA ALA A 279 4.28 -16.71 -2.71
C ALA A 279 3.94 -15.46 -3.52
N GLY A 280 3.34 -15.65 -4.70
CA GLY A 280 2.74 -14.61 -5.53
C GLY A 280 1.38 -15.10 -6.03
N THR A 281 0.37 -14.23 -6.04
CA THR A 281 -1.00 -14.60 -6.41
C THR A 281 -1.70 -13.44 -7.10
N PRO A 282 -2.26 -13.61 -8.31
CA PRO A 282 -3.09 -12.60 -8.96
C PRO A 282 -4.30 -12.24 -8.09
N LEU A 283 -4.70 -10.96 -8.09
CA LEU A 283 -5.85 -10.47 -7.32
C LEU A 283 -7.16 -11.15 -7.72
N ALA A 284 -7.39 -11.25 -9.03
CA ALA A 284 -8.52 -11.95 -9.63
C ALA A 284 -8.21 -12.26 -11.10
N ALA A 285 -8.98 -13.16 -11.70
CA ALA A 285 -8.94 -13.35 -13.14
C ALA A 285 -9.70 -12.22 -13.85
N GLY A 286 -9.17 -11.77 -14.99
CA GLY A 286 -9.88 -10.83 -15.88
C GLY A 286 -9.87 -9.38 -15.46
N ILE A 287 -8.94 -8.96 -14.57
CA ILE A 287 -8.69 -7.53 -14.35
C ILE A 287 -8.11 -6.93 -15.64
N PRO A 288 -8.71 -5.85 -16.18
CA PRO A 288 -8.18 -5.17 -17.36
C PRO A 288 -6.74 -4.68 -17.14
N PRO A 289 -5.84 -4.78 -18.14
CA PRO A 289 -4.45 -4.34 -17.98
C PRO A 289 -4.27 -2.86 -17.61
N GLU A 290 -5.22 -2.01 -17.97
CA GLU A 290 -5.24 -0.58 -17.68
C GLU A 290 -5.69 -0.24 -16.25
N ASP A 291 -6.29 -1.20 -15.54
CA ASP A 291 -6.67 -1.01 -14.15
C ASP A 291 -5.43 -0.89 -13.27
N THR A 292 -5.60 -0.34 -12.08
CA THR A 292 -4.49 -0.20 -11.13
C THR A 292 -4.92 -0.57 -9.72
N ALA A 293 -4.19 -1.50 -9.10
CA ALA A 293 -4.46 -1.85 -7.70
C ALA A 293 -4.11 -0.66 -6.78
N ALA A 294 -4.73 -0.61 -5.61
CA ALA A 294 -4.61 0.51 -4.68
C ALA A 294 -4.27 0.04 -3.25
N GLU A 295 -5.22 0.09 -2.32
CA GLU A 295 -5.04 -0.29 -0.92
C GLU A 295 -5.11 -1.82 -0.75
N ILE A 296 -4.42 -2.36 0.27
CA ILE A 296 -4.59 -3.74 0.74
C ILE A 296 -4.82 -3.77 2.25
N ALA A 297 -5.95 -4.32 2.68
CA ALA A 297 -6.30 -4.45 4.09
C ALA A 297 -6.56 -5.90 4.47
N SER A 298 -6.24 -6.27 5.71
CA SER A 298 -6.57 -7.57 6.27
C SER A 298 -7.86 -7.51 7.09
N SER A 299 -8.67 -8.57 6.99
CA SER A 299 -9.68 -8.90 8.01
C SER A 299 -9.04 -9.02 9.40
N ARG A 300 -9.84 -8.78 10.44
CA ARG A 300 -9.38 -8.80 11.83
C ARG A 300 -8.84 -10.17 12.26
N ASP A 301 -9.41 -11.25 11.74
CA ASP A 301 -8.98 -12.62 12.03
C ASP A 301 -7.87 -13.12 11.08
N GLY A 302 -7.42 -12.28 10.15
CA GLY A 302 -6.37 -12.60 9.18
C GLY A 302 -6.80 -13.55 8.05
N ARG A 303 -8.06 -13.98 8.00
CA ARG A 303 -8.49 -15.02 7.06
C ARG A 303 -8.70 -14.52 5.64
N PHE A 304 -8.85 -13.20 5.48
CA PHE A 304 -9.12 -12.54 4.20
C PHE A 304 -8.30 -11.27 4.04
N LEU A 305 -7.85 -11.03 2.82
CA LEU A 305 -7.26 -9.78 2.32
C LEU A 305 -8.23 -9.12 1.34
N TYR A 306 -8.27 -7.79 1.36
CA TYR A 306 -9.11 -6.96 0.51
C TYR A 306 -8.21 -5.98 -0.24
N ALA A 307 -8.20 -6.05 -1.57
CA ALA A 307 -7.45 -5.12 -2.40
C ALA A 307 -8.39 -4.29 -3.28
N GLY A 308 -8.21 -2.97 -3.29
CA GLY A 308 -8.96 -2.08 -4.18
C GLY A 308 -8.35 -2.06 -5.58
N VAL A 309 -9.20 -2.06 -6.61
CA VAL A 309 -8.79 -1.98 -8.02
C VAL A 309 -9.50 -0.80 -8.67
N ARG A 310 -8.72 0.17 -9.12
CA ARG A 310 -9.18 1.39 -9.81
C ARG A 310 -9.29 1.12 -11.31
N GLY A 311 -10.29 1.70 -11.95
CA GLY A 311 -10.63 1.45 -13.36
C GLY A 311 -11.93 0.67 -13.44
N SER A 312 -11.91 -0.63 -13.14
CA SER A 312 -13.13 -1.44 -12.97
C SER A 312 -13.89 -1.16 -11.67
N ASP A 313 -13.29 -0.41 -10.74
CA ASP A 313 -13.91 0.00 -9.47
C ASP A 313 -14.40 -1.17 -8.60
N THR A 314 -13.48 -2.11 -8.34
CA THR A 314 -13.77 -3.35 -7.62
C THR A 314 -12.91 -3.52 -6.36
N ILE A 315 -13.36 -4.43 -5.50
CA ILE A 315 -12.59 -4.98 -4.38
C ILE A 315 -12.33 -6.45 -4.70
N ALA A 316 -11.05 -6.80 -4.85
CA ALA A 316 -10.59 -8.18 -4.90
C ALA A 316 -10.50 -8.73 -3.46
N VAL A 317 -11.11 -9.89 -3.23
CA VAL A 317 -11.12 -10.60 -1.95
C VAL A 317 -10.29 -11.86 -2.10
N LEU A 318 -9.26 -12.00 -1.26
CA LEU A 318 -8.38 -13.17 -1.25
C LEU A 318 -8.45 -13.86 0.10
N GLY A 319 -8.57 -15.19 0.10
CA GLY A 319 -8.50 -16.00 1.31
C GLY A 319 -7.05 -16.34 1.65
N VAL A 320 -6.70 -16.22 2.92
CA VAL A 320 -5.41 -16.62 3.48
C VAL A 320 -5.57 -17.98 4.14
N ARG A 321 -4.72 -18.95 3.75
CA ARG A 321 -4.75 -20.35 4.18
C ARG A 321 -3.35 -20.83 4.56
N GLY A 322 -3.28 -22.07 5.05
CA GLY A 322 -2.03 -22.65 5.54
C GLY A 322 -1.48 -21.85 6.72
N GLU A 323 -0.16 -21.67 6.75
CA GLU A 323 0.53 -20.84 7.73
C GLU A 323 0.59 -19.37 7.25
N GLY A 324 -0.29 -18.96 6.34
CA GLY A 324 -0.30 -17.65 5.70
C GLY A 324 0.47 -17.56 4.39
N ASP A 325 1.03 -18.66 3.91
CA ASP A 325 1.77 -18.75 2.65
C ASP A 325 0.88 -19.10 1.44
N VAL A 326 -0.37 -19.50 1.68
CA VAL A 326 -1.34 -19.82 0.62
C VAL A 326 -2.39 -18.71 0.52
N ILE A 327 -2.31 -17.92 -0.57
CA ILE A 327 -3.28 -16.87 -0.90
C ILE A 327 -4.13 -17.36 -2.08
N GLN A 328 -5.45 -17.17 -2.01
CA GLN A 328 -6.37 -17.64 -3.04
C GLN A 328 -7.46 -16.60 -3.36
N PRO A 329 -7.62 -16.19 -4.63
CA PRO A 329 -8.73 -15.34 -5.03
C PRO A 329 -10.07 -15.99 -4.67
N THR A 330 -10.93 -15.23 -4.00
CA THR A 330 -12.23 -15.68 -3.50
C THR A 330 -13.37 -14.99 -4.24
N ALA A 331 -13.26 -13.68 -4.46
CA ALA A 331 -14.25 -12.90 -5.19
C ALA A 331 -13.65 -11.61 -5.77
N LEU A 332 -14.30 -11.09 -6.80
CA LEU A 332 -14.13 -9.73 -7.29
C LEU A 332 -15.52 -9.07 -7.24
N VAL A 333 -15.67 -8.01 -6.46
CA VAL A 333 -16.98 -7.37 -6.22
C VAL A 333 -16.91 -5.88 -6.45
N GLU A 334 -18.04 -5.29 -6.82
CA GLU A 334 -18.19 -3.84 -6.95
C GLU A 334 -17.78 -3.11 -5.66
N ALA A 335 -16.89 -2.12 -5.78
CA ALA A 335 -16.49 -1.27 -4.66
C ALA A 335 -17.60 -0.28 -4.26
N GLY A 336 -18.54 -0.03 -5.18
CA GLY A 336 -19.68 0.84 -4.93
C GLY A 336 -19.35 2.34 -4.96
N VAL A 337 -18.18 2.71 -5.46
CA VAL A 337 -17.68 4.08 -5.67
C VAL A 337 -16.80 4.11 -6.92
N HIS A 338 -16.51 5.30 -7.47
CA HIS A 338 -15.57 5.43 -8.58
C HIS A 338 -14.16 5.73 -8.06
N TRP A 339 -13.17 5.00 -8.57
CA TRP A 339 -11.76 5.10 -8.20
C TRP A 339 -11.50 4.77 -6.72
N PRO A 340 -11.70 3.50 -6.28
CA PRO A 340 -11.51 3.07 -4.89
C PRO A 340 -10.04 3.15 -4.49
N ARG A 341 -9.62 4.31 -3.98
CA ARG A 341 -8.22 4.63 -3.71
C ARG A 341 -7.73 4.09 -2.36
N HIS A 342 -8.65 3.99 -1.41
CA HIS A 342 -8.36 3.47 -0.08
C HIS A 342 -9.59 2.84 0.54
N HIS A 343 -9.40 1.86 1.41
CA HIS A 343 -10.47 1.28 2.22
C HIS A 343 -9.96 0.84 3.58
N VAL A 344 -10.88 0.70 4.53
CA VAL A 344 -10.60 0.12 5.84
C VAL A 344 -11.61 -0.96 6.16
N VAL A 345 -11.12 -2.06 6.73
CA VAL A 345 -11.97 -3.07 7.34
C VAL A 345 -12.24 -2.63 8.77
N MET A 346 -13.50 -2.31 9.08
CA MET A 346 -13.94 -1.97 10.42
C MET A 346 -14.97 -2.98 10.91
N ARG A 347 -14.49 -3.98 11.67
CA ARG A 347 -15.28 -5.12 12.14
C ARG A 347 -15.87 -5.89 10.95
N ASP A 348 -17.17 -5.75 10.74
CA ASP A 348 -17.93 -6.51 9.75
C ASP A 348 -18.33 -5.63 8.55
N ASP A 349 -17.75 -4.42 8.45
CA ASP A 349 -17.99 -3.48 7.37
C ASP A 349 -16.66 -3.10 6.69
N LEU A 350 -16.75 -2.89 5.38
CA LEU A 350 -15.70 -2.31 4.56
C LEU A 350 -16.12 -0.88 4.20
N LEU A 351 -15.31 0.11 4.61
CA LEU A 351 -15.49 1.50 4.18
C LEU A 351 -14.54 1.79 3.04
N VAL A 352 -15.06 2.25 1.89
CA VAL A 352 -14.29 2.45 0.67
C VAL A 352 -14.36 3.92 0.24
N ALA A 353 -13.20 4.56 0.10
CA ALA A 353 -13.05 5.92 -0.39
C ALA A 353 -12.95 5.93 -1.92
N GLY A 354 -13.97 6.50 -2.58
CA GLY A 354 -13.97 6.76 -4.01
C GLY A 354 -13.47 8.15 -4.32
N GLN A 355 -12.22 8.26 -4.74
CA GLN A 355 -11.57 9.55 -4.97
C GLN A 355 -12.33 10.36 -6.02
N LEU A 356 -12.69 9.74 -7.16
CA LEU A 356 -13.26 10.45 -8.31
C LEU A 356 -14.79 10.51 -8.28
N SER A 357 -15.45 9.68 -7.48
CA SER A 357 -16.89 9.85 -7.20
C SER A 357 -17.19 10.85 -6.09
N GLU A 358 -16.17 11.32 -5.34
CA GLU A 358 -16.36 12.19 -4.18
C GLU A 358 -17.31 11.59 -3.13
N GLU A 359 -17.13 10.30 -2.86
CA GLU A 359 -18.00 9.54 -1.96
C GLU A 359 -17.20 8.54 -1.13
N VAL A 360 -17.72 8.24 0.06
CA VAL A 360 -17.34 7.04 0.81
C VAL A 360 -18.53 6.09 0.82
N ALA A 361 -18.31 4.82 0.48
CA ALA A 361 -19.31 3.76 0.59
C ALA A 361 -19.03 2.84 1.79
N SER A 362 -20.10 2.27 2.35
CA SER A 362 -20.05 1.22 3.36
C SER A 362 -20.68 -0.05 2.82
N LEU A 363 -19.95 -1.17 2.90
CA LEU A 363 -20.36 -2.49 2.44
C LEU A 363 -20.27 -3.47 3.63
N GLY A 364 -21.32 -4.25 3.86
CA GLY A 364 -21.27 -5.30 4.89
C GLY A 364 -20.51 -6.53 4.40
N ILE A 365 -19.68 -7.13 5.23
CA ILE A 365 -18.89 -8.32 4.93
C ILE A 365 -19.63 -9.57 5.43
N ASP A 366 -19.83 -10.58 4.56
CA ASP A 366 -20.21 -11.92 5.02
C ASP A 366 -18.98 -12.56 5.69
N LEU A 367 -18.95 -12.63 7.02
CA LEU A 367 -17.81 -13.14 7.79
C LEU A 367 -17.45 -14.61 7.49
N ARG A 368 -18.37 -15.39 6.92
CA ARG A 368 -18.09 -16.78 6.55
C ARG A 368 -17.25 -16.85 5.28
N THR A 369 -17.54 -15.98 4.31
CA THR A 369 -16.90 -15.99 2.98
C THR A 369 -15.87 -14.88 2.80
N GLY A 370 -15.86 -13.89 3.68
CA GLY A 370 -15.08 -12.66 3.55
C GLY A 370 -15.60 -11.73 2.45
N VAL A 371 -16.73 -12.02 1.79
CA VAL A 371 -17.17 -11.26 0.61
C VAL A 371 -18.02 -10.04 1.03
N PRO A 372 -17.64 -8.81 0.62
CA PRO A 372 -18.51 -7.64 0.77
C PRO A 372 -19.80 -7.81 -0.05
N GLY A 373 -20.92 -7.51 0.58
CA GLY A 373 -22.23 -7.47 -0.06
C GLY A 373 -22.50 -6.16 -0.79
N ARG A 374 -23.79 -5.89 -1.05
CA ARG A 374 -24.21 -4.62 -1.67
C ARG A 374 -23.89 -3.43 -0.75
N VAL A 375 -23.70 -2.27 -1.38
CA VAL A 375 -23.57 -0.99 -0.70
C VAL A 375 -24.76 -0.77 0.24
N ARG A 376 -24.47 -0.55 1.52
CA ARG A 376 -25.45 -0.20 2.55
C ARG A 376 -25.71 1.30 2.59
N HIS A 377 -24.62 2.06 2.58
CA HIS A 377 -24.65 3.53 2.68
C HIS A 377 -23.60 4.15 1.75
N ARG A 378 -23.91 5.34 1.25
CA ARG A 378 -22.97 6.27 0.63
C ARG A 378 -23.12 7.62 1.29
N THR A 379 -22.02 8.34 1.45
CA THR A 379 -22.05 9.75 1.81
C THR A 379 -21.13 10.50 0.87
N PRO A 380 -21.55 11.69 0.38
CA PRO A 380 -20.63 12.62 -0.25
C PRO A 380 -19.47 12.94 0.71
N ALA A 381 -18.27 12.98 0.17
CA ALA A 381 -17.08 13.40 0.87
C ALA A 381 -16.07 14.00 -0.15
N PRO A 382 -15.37 15.10 0.18
CA PRO A 382 -14.50 15.76 -0.78
C PRO A 382 -13.28 14.91 -1.18
N SER A 383 -13.24 14.45 -2.44
CA SER A 383 -12.15 13.66 -3.06
C SER A 383 -11.37 12.75 -2.10
N PRO A 384 -12.02 11.77 -1.43
CA PRO A 384 -11.41 11.04 -0.32
C PRO A 384 -10.30 10.10 -0.80
N THR A 385 -9.17 10.09 -0.09
CA THR A 385 -7.97 9.30 -0.46
C THR A 385 -7.44 8.42 0.65
N CYS A 386 -7.80 8.67 1.92
CA CYS A 386 -7.34 7.90 3.07
C CYS A 386 -8.38 7.93 4.18
N ILE A 387 -8.73 6.77 4.75
CA ILE A 387 -9.68 6.66 5.87
C ILE A 387 -8.92 6.13 7.08
N VAL A 388 -8.95 6.83 8.20
CA VAL A 388 -8.26 6.43 9.43
C VAL A 388 -9.25 6.37 10.58
N PRO A 389 -9.38 5.26 11.32
CA PRO A 389 -10.20 5.23 12.52
C PRO A 389 -9.74 6.28 13.53
N ALA A 390 -10.68 7.12 13.99
CA ALA A 390 -10.41 8.06 15.07
C ALA A 390 -10.41 7.30 16.40
N ARG A 391 -9.46 7.65 17.29
CA ARG A 391 -9.38 7.10 18.64
C ARG A 391 -10.19 7.91 19.64
#